data_AF-A0A537DVR5-F1
#
_entry.id   AF-A0A537DVR5-F1
#
_cell.length_a   1.000
_cell.length_b   1.000
_cell.length_c   1.000
_cell.angle_alpha   90.00
_cell.angle_beta   90.00
_cell.angle_gamma   90.00
#
_symmetry.space_group_name_H-M   'P 1'
#
loop_
_entity.id
_entity.type
_entity.pdbx_description
1 polymer ?
#
loop_
_entity_poly.entity_id
_entity_poly.type
_entity_poly.pdbx_seq_one_letter_code
_entity_poly.pdbx_strand_id
1 'polypeptide(L)'
;MGQSIGPPSSTPVSMWKKRSTLIALALILIVAVAAVTAVVFLYKPSSTGPTVLVGAGPRIRFAGFNIPNPPKDPDGNPLSAAKYQDVRQAFAYAVNRSAINTNVFLGLATNIYSMIPPSMPYSQPVFQTKYGAGPNITLAQNLLTAAGYNSSKNGKLYIDLWYNSDGHYGDTEPNVALVVKTSIERTGMVVISLKSEPWAAYRGHVAAGSFQFYLLGWYPDYLDADDYAAPFFGTKGAIGQGTYYTNPQMDSWLKQEAGTTNDNFRAGNFTNIQNQSATDAPYIPLWQQSADVEYKQGITGVYLHPVSFKYFIMNNPGSSTLNVGTTDSVVCLDPACAYDYYSIEVINQVFDTLLVYSPTNSSLVPGLATEVPTIANGGISSDAQNYTYHLRQNVKFTDGTPLNATVVKWSIERAMGLGDPTSGNPYYGGGNYLGSAGFLLFDSANLGAVSYTTETNANITVIDNYTIKFHLKQPTAFFNEIMAFSVSAPVSMSAYQKDKPQPDDVAHIVGTGPYKVTGYTVDKSVTLATNTNYYNPGIYSGYGIPTIPIIGTVTITHYSDATGLRNALVSGQIDMAYRTLNPTDVKSL
;
A
#
# COMPACT_ATOMS: atom_id res chain seq x y z
N MET A 1 -86.38 6.75 3.69
CA MET A 1 -85.75 7.43 2.55
C MET A 1 -84.30 7.67 2.90
N GLY A 2 -83.42 6.85 2.36
CA GLY A 2 -81.97 6.96 2.51
C GLY A 2 -81.32 6.46 1.23
N GLN A 3 -80.19 7.07 0.87
CA GLN A 3 -79.02 6.48 0.21
C GLN A 3 -78.18 7.63 -0.35
N SER A 4 -76.99 7.83 0.22
CA SER A 4 -75.90 8.58 -0.37
C SER A 4 -74.87 7.57 -0.83
N ILE A 5 -74.65 7.52 -2.14
CA ILE A 5 -73.80 6.57 -2.85
C ILE A 5 -72.38 7.14 -2.90
N GLY A 6 -71.39 6.34 -2.52
CA GLY A 6 -70.00 6.46 -3.02
C GLY A 6 -69.55 5.09 -3.51
N PRO A 7 -68.31 4.90 -4.04
CA PRO A 7 -67.35 5.81 -4.69
C PRO A 7 -67.20 5.42 -6.20
N PRO A 8 -66.06 5.68 -6.87
CA PRO A 8 -65.21 4.51 -7.14
C PRO A 8 -63.72 4.71 -6.91
N SER A 9 -63.12 3.59 -6.50
CA SER A 9 -61.71 3.29 -6.30
C SER A 9 -60.81 3.59 -7.50
N SER A 10 -59.74 4.36 -7.29
CA SER A 10 -58.62 4.43 -8.23
C SER A 10 -57.67 3.23 -8.05
N THR A 11 -57.38 2.60 -9.16
CA THR A 11 -56.56 1.41 -9.42
C THR A 11 -55.05 1.57 -9.11
N PRO A 12 -54.30 0.45 -8.97
CA PRO A 12 -52.95 0.41 -8.44
C PRO A 12 -51.88 0.66 -9.53
N VAL A 13 -51.55 1.92 -9.79
CA VAL A 13 -50.47 2.27 -10.76
C VAL A 13 -49.23 2.89 -10.06
N SER A 14 -49.32 3.28 -8.78
CA SER A 14 -48.19 3.93 -8.07
C SER A 14 -47.20 2.96 -7.40
N MET A 15 -47.58 1.70 -7.15
CA MET A 15 -46.68 0.71 -6.52
C MET A 15 -45.67 0.09 -7.48
N TRP A 16 -45.97 0.00 -8.78
CA TRP A 16 -45.06 -0.55 -9.79
C TRP A 16 -43.95 0.43 -10.21
N LYS A 17 -44.23 1.74 -10.24
CA LYS A 17 -43.19 2.76 -10.49
C LYS A 17 -42.25 2.95 -9.29
N LYS A 18 -42.74 2.84 -8.04
CA LYS A 18 -41.87 2.87 -6.86
C LYS A 18 -41.00 1.61 -6.73
N ARG A 19 -41.52 0.41 -7.04
CA ARG A 19 -40.72 -0.83 -7.03
C ARG A 19 -39.69 -0.91 -8.16
N SER A 20 -40.00 -0.43 -9.37
CA SER A 20 -39.02 -0.38 -10.47
C SER A 20 -37.90 0.63 -10.22
N THR A 21 -38.17 1.75 -9.53
CA THR A 21 -37.14 2.74 -9.18
C THR A 21 -36.25 2.26 -8.02
N LEU A 22 -36.80 1.51 -7.06
CA LEU A 22 -36.03 0.86 -5.98
C LEU A 22 -35.19 -0.32 -6.49
N ILE A 23 -35.69 -1.10 -7.46
CA ILE A 23 -34.92 -2.19 -8.10
C ILE A 23 -33.85 -1.61 -9.05
N ALA A 24 -34.11 -0.49 -9.73
CA ALA A 24 -33.10 0.19 -10.55
C ALA A 24 -32.01 0.84 -9.68
N LEU A 25 -32.34 1.42 -8.51
CA LEU A 25 -31.34 1.91 -7.56
C LEU A 25 -30.56 0.78 -6.89
N ALA A 26 -31.18 -0.37 -6.61
CA ALA A 26 -30.49 -1.56 -6.13
C ALA A 26 -29.60 -2.20 -7.21
N LEU A 27 -30.01 -2.19 -8.48
CA LEU A 27 -29.17 -2.64 -9.61
C LEU A 27 -28.05 -1.64 -9.93
N ILE A 28 -28.25 -0.33 -9.74
CA ILE A 28 -27.18 0.67 -9.85
C ILE A 28 -26.22 0.56 -8.66
N LEU A 29 -26.69 0.21 -7.46
CA LEU A 29 -25.80 -0.09 -6.32
C LEU A 29 -25.02 -1.41 -6.52
N ILE A 30 -25.66 -2.45 -7.09
CA ILE A 30 -25.00 -3.73 -7.39
C ILE A 30 -24.03 -3.59 -8.58
N VAL A 31 -24.26 -2.65 -9.51
CA VAL A 31 -23.31 -2.35 -10.59
C VAL A 31 -22.19 -1.40 -10.12
N ALA A 32 -22.42 -0.54 -9.12
CA ALA A 32 -21.37 0.29 -8.52
C ALA A 32 -20.44 -0.49 -7.56
N VAL A 33 -20.90 -1.60 -6.98
CA VAL A 33 -20.05 -2.50 -6.17
C VAL A 33 -19.31 -3.54 -7.05
N ALA A 34 -19.61 -3.63 -8.34
CA ALA A 34 -18.97 -4.55 -9.28
C ALA A 34 -17.93 -3.90 -10.23
N ALA A 35 -17.68 -2.59 -10.13
CA ALA A 35 -16.81 -1.84 -11.05
C ALA A 35 -15.43 -1.48 -10.48
N VAL A 36 -14.94 -2.19 -9.46
CA VAL A 36 -13.49 -2.39 -9.27
C VAL A 36 -13.16 -3.80 -9.75
N THR A 37 -13.53 -4.09 -10.99
CA THR A 37 -12.95 -5.24 -11.67
C THR A 37 -11.51 -4.83 -11.95
N ALA A 38 -10.57 -5.36 -11.15
CA ALA A 38 -9.18 -5.44 -11.59
C ALA A 38 -9.22 -5.89 -13.05
N VAL A 39 -8.69 -5.07 -13.96
CA VAL A 39 -8.52 -5.50 -15.33
C VAL A 39 -7.43 -6.57 -15.27
N VAL A 40 -7.85 -7.80 -15.01
CA VAL A 40 -6.98 -8.98 -15.07
C VAL A 40 -6.78 -9.21 -16.55
N PHE A 41 -5.68 -8.69 -17.08
CA PHE A 41 -5.22 -9.11 -18.38
C PHE A 41 -4.62 -10.51 -18.18
N LEU A 42 -5.46 -11.55 -18.31
CA LEU A 42 -4.95 -12.88 -18.60
C LEU A 42 -4.31 -12.82 -19.99
N TYR A 43 -3.00 -12.67 -20.05
CA TYR A 43 -2.29 -12.90 -21.29
C TYR A 43 -2.44 -14.41 -21.58
N LYS A 44 -3.11 -14.73 -22.70
CA LYS A 44 -3.45 -16.12 -23.04
C LYS A 44 -2.16 -16.96 -23.05
N PRO A 45 -2.17 -18.16 -22.44
CA PRO A 45 -1.00 -19.01 -22.37
C PRO A 45 -0.54 -19.37 -23.77
N SER A 46 0.76 -19.21 -24.04
CA SER A 46 1.39 -20.01 -25.07
C SER A 46 1.22 -21.49 -24.65
N SER A 47 0.89 -22.38 -25.58
CA SER A 47 0.65 -23.80 -25.28
C SER A 47 1.92 -24.54 -24.81
N THR A 48 3.06 -23.85 -24.66
CA THR A 48 4.39 -24.43 -24.41
C THR A 48 5.26 -23.62 -23.44
N GLY A 49 4.73 -22.64 -22.68
CA GLY A 49 5.51 -21.79 -21.76
C GLY A 49 4.82 -21.50 -20.42
N PRO A 50 5.49 -20.79 -19.49
CA PRO A 50 4.91 -20.35 -18.22
C PRO A 50 3.65 -19.49 -18.43
N THR A 51 2.74 -19.53 -17.45
CA THR A 51 1.58 -18.64 -17.39
C THR A 51 1.99 -17.31 -16.77
N VAL A 52 1.54 -16.21 -17.34
CA VAL A 52 1.72 -14.85 -16.81
C VAL A 52 0.38 -14.32 -16.34
N LEU A 53 0.29 -13.94 -15.07
CA LEU A 53 -0.88 -13.26 -14.51
C LEU A 53 -0.51 -11.81 -14.22
N VAL A 54 -1.25 -10.87 -14.82
CA VAL A 54 -1.08 -9.42 -14.62
C VAL A 54 -2.39 -8.81 -14.14
N GLY A 55 -2.31 -7.90 -13.16
CA GLY A 55 -3.46 -7.23 -12.58
C GLY A 55 -3.10 -5.87 -11.99
N ALA A 56 -4.10 -5.18 -11.43
CA ALA A 56 -3.87 -3.90 -10.77
C ALA A 56 -2.98 -4.11 -9.52
N GLY A 57 -1.80 -3.47 -9.50
CA GLY A 57 -0.93 -3.44 -8.33
C GLY A 57 -1.24 -2.23 -7.45
N PRO A 58 -1.00 -2.28 -6.13
CA PRO A 58 -1.27 -1.16 -5.24
C PRO A 58 -0.24 -0.03 -5.37
N ARG A 59 0.91 -0.30 -6.03
CA ARG A 59 2.02 0.65 -6.11
C ARG A 59 1.71 1.81 -7.06
N ILE A 60 1.85 3.03 -6.55
CA ILE A 60 1.85 4.26 -7.35
C ILE A 60 3.25 4.85 -7.47
N ARG A 61 3.45 5.65 -8.51
CA ARG A 61 4.70 6.33 -8.85
C ARG A 61 4.41 7.77 -9.22
N PHE A 62 5.27 8.66 -8.77
CA PHE A 62 5.05 10.10 -8.87
C PHE A 62 6.37 10.86 -8.89
N ALA A 63 6.31 12.12 -9.35
CA ALA A 63 7.40 13.07 -9.14
C ALA A 63 7.03 14.04 -8.01
N GLY A 64 7.95 14.32 -7.11
CA GLY A 64 7.77 15.23 -5.98
C GLY A 64 8.62 16.50 -6.09
N PHE A 65 8.17 17.56 -5.42
CA PHE A 65 8.88 18.84 -5.34
C PHE A 65 9.08 19.26 -3.89
N ASN A 66 10.31 19.62 -3.52
CA ASN A 66 10.54 20.31 -2.25
C ASN A 66 9.97 21.73 -2.33
N ILE A 67 8.90 22.01 -1.58
CA ILE A 67 8.14 23.27 -1.64
C ILE A 67 8.92 24.45 -1.03
N PRO A 68 9.56 24.32 0.15
CA PRO A 68 10.43 25.37 0.70
C PRO A 68 11.73 25.65 -0.06
N ASN A 69 12.13 24.80 -1.01
CA ASN A 69 13.39 24.94 -1.76
C ASN A 69 13.16 25.22 -3.26
N PRO A 70 12.62 26.39 -3.63
CA PRO A 70 12.34 26.72 -5.03
C PRO A 70 13.63 26.86 -5.87
N PRO A 71 13.58 26.58 -7.18
CA PRO A 71 14.66 26.92 -8.09
C PRO A 71 14.86 28.43 -8.18
N LYS A 72 15.99 28.84 -8.75
CA LYS A 72 16.32 30.24 -9.01
C LYS A 72 15.82 30.67 -10.39
N ASP A 73 15.38 31.91 -10.50
CA ASP A 73 15.11 32.58 -11.76
C ASP A 73 16.40 32.82 -12.56
N PRO A 74 16.31 33.25 -13.84
CA PRO A 74 17.48 33.57 -14.66
C PRO A 74 18.45 34.60 -14.08
N ASP A 75 17.97 35.46 -13.16
CA ASP A 75 18.78 36.48 -12.49
C ASP A 75 19.44 35.95 -11.19
N GLY A 76 19.19 34.68 -10.84
CA GLY A 76 19.78 34.00 -9.70
C GLY A 76 19.00 34.14 -8.39
N ASN A 77 17.80 34.71 -8.41
CA ASN A 77 16.95 34.89 -7.23
C ASN A 77 16.02 33.69 -7.03
N PRO A 78 15.79 33.22 -5.78
CA PRO A 78 14.77 32.20 -5.52
C PRO A 78 13.38 32.64 -6.01
N LEU A 79 12.62 31.75 -6.64
CA LEU A 79 11.25 32.06 -7.06
C LEU A 79 10.35 32.36 -5.85
N SER A 80 9.38 33.25 -6.06
CA SER A 80 8.24 33.38 -5.13
C SER A 80 7.41 32.09 -5.12
N ALA A 81 6.66 31.86 -4.04
CA ALA A 81 5.80 30.68 -3.91
C ALA A 81 4.82 30.52 -5.09
N ALA A 82 4.23 31.62 -5.56
CA ALA A 82 3.32 31.63 -6.70
C ALA A 82 4.04 31.23 -8.01
N LYS A 83 5.20 31.83 -8.31
CA LYS A 83 5.97 31.48 -9.50
C LYS A 83 6.49 30.04 -9.45
N TYR A 84 6.84 29.54 -8.27
CA TYR A 84 7.23 28.13 -8.14
C TYR A 84 6.05 27.19 -8.34
N GLN A 85 4.85 27.57 -7.91
CA GLN A 85 3.63 26.83 -8.24
C GLN A 85 3.40 26.79 -9.76
N ASP A 86 3.60 27.90 -10.48
CA ASP A 86 3.52 27.91 -11.95
C ASP A 86 4.50 26.91 -12.59
N VAL A 87 5.74 26.81 -12.07
CA VAL A 87 6.72 25.81 -12.55
C VAL A 87 6.22 24.38 -12.34
N ARG A 88 5.70 24.05 -11.14
CA ARG A 88 5.19 22.70 -10.85
C ARG A 88 3.99 22.35 -11.74
N GLN A 89 3.08 23.30 -11.95
CA GLN A 89 1.94 23.14 -12.86
C GLN A 89 2.38 23.00 -14.32
N ALA A 90 3.42 23.74 -14.75
CA ALA A 90 4.00 23.60 -16.08
C ALA A 90 4.57 22.20 -16.31
N PHE A 91 5.25 21.63 -15.30
CA PHE A 91 5.77 20.26 -15.36
C PHE A 91 4.62 19.25 -15.45
N ALA A 92 3.52 19.47 -14.72
CA ALA A 92 2.32 18.65 -14.80
C ALA A 92 1.66 18.68 -16.19
N TYR A 93 1.64 19.83 -16.86
CA TYR A 93 1.21 19.96 -18.27
C TYR A 93 2.18 19.31 -19.26
N ALA A 94 3.49 19.30 -18.98
CA ALA A 94 4.49 18.83 -19.93
C ALA A 94 4.73 17.31 -19.89
N VAL A 95 4.55 16.65 -18.74
CA VAL A 95 4.92 15.24 -18.57
C VAL A 95 4.07 14.31 -19.45
N ASN A 96 4.70 13.34 -20.12
CA ASN A 96 4.01 12.37 -20.96
C ASN A 96 3.86 11.01 -20.26
N ARG A 97 2.80 10.84 -19.47
CA ARG A 97 2.50 9.59 -18.75
C ARG A 97 2.37 8.39 -19.69
N SER A 98 1.74 8.57 -20.84
CA SER A 98 1.58 7.50 -21.83
C SER A 98 2.91 7.02 -22.40
N ALA A 99 3.90 7.90 -22.57
CA ALA A 99 5.24 7.49 -23.00
C ALA A 99 5.96 6.64 -21.94
N ILE A 100 5.73 6.89 -20.64
CA ILE A 100 6.26 6.04 -19.57
C ILE A 100 5.66 4.63 -19.71
N ASN A 101 4.33 4.53 -19.79
CA ASN A 101 3.66 3.24 -19.91
C ASN A 101 4.06 2.48 -21.18
N THR A 102 4.07 3.15 -22.33
CA THR A 102 4.31 2.49 -23.62
C THR A 102 5.78 2.17 -23.87
N ASN A 103 6.70 3.11 -23.58
CA ASN A 103 8.11 2.94 -23.92
C ASN A 103 8.89 2.18 -22.85
N VAL A 104 8.49 2.31 -21.57
CA VAL A 104 9.23 1.68 -20.45
C VAL A 104 8.55 0.39 -20.01
N PHE A 105 7.23 0.42 -19.83
CA PHE A 105 6.47 -0.72 -19.27
C PHE A 105 5.74 -1.56 -20.30
N LEU A 106 5.79 -1.21 -21.60
CA LEU A 106 5.14 -1.95 -22.69
C LEU A 106 3.63 -2.22 -22.45
N GLY A 107 2.94 -1.30 -21.77
CA GLY A 107 1.53 -1.46 -21.40
C GLY A 107 1.28 -2.23 -20.10
N LEU A 108 2.32 -2.56 -19.31
CA LEU A 108 2.23 -3.19 -17.98
C LEU A 108 2.11 -2.16 -16.85
N ALA A 109 1.73 -0.92 -17.17
CA ALA A 109 1.40 0.11 -16.19
C ALA A 109 0.07 0.77 -16.55
N THR A 110 -0.52 1.46 -15.59
CA THR A 110 -1.73 2.29 -15.77
C THR A 110 -1.39 3.74 -15.47
N ASN A 111 -1.69 4.65 -16.39
CA ASN A 111 -1.51 6.08 -16.12
C ASN A 111 -2.46 6.50 -14.98
N ILE A 112 -1.96 7.24 -14.00
CA ILE A 112 -2.79 7.78 -12.91
C ILE A 112 -2.78 9.31 -12.91
N TYR A 113 -3.88 9.86 -12.42
CA TYR A 113 -4.16 11.31 -12.41
C TYR A 113 -4.61 11.82 -11.04
N SER A 114 -4.34 11.02 -10.01
CA SER A 114 -4.45 11.32 -8.60
C SER A 114 -3.45 10.43 -7.86
N MET A 115 -3.05 10.82 -6.66
CA MET A 115 -2.30 9.94 -5.77
C MET A 115 -3.17 8.76 -5.33
N ILE A 116 -4.50 8.94 -5.22
CA ILE A 116 -5.43 7.85 -4.98
C ILE A 116 -5.65 7.11 -6.31
N PRO A 117 -5.16 5.87 -6.48
CA PRO A 117 -5.23 5.18 -7.75
C PRO A 117 -6.68 4.78 -8.11
N PRO A 118 -7.02 4.57 -9.39
CA PRO A 118 -8.37 4.23 -9.83
C PRO A 118 -8.95 2.94 -9.23
N SER A 119 -8.09 2.06 -8.69
CA SER A 119 -8.49 0.84 -7.99
C SER A 119 -9.02 1.08 -6.57
N MET A 120 -8.93 2.31 -6.05
CA MET A 120 -9.34 2.66 -4.69
C MET A 120 -10.63 3.48 -4.69
N PRO A 121 -11.44 3.38 -3.61
CA PRO A 121 -12.58 4.27 -3.39
C PRO A 121 -12.18 5.75 -3.45
N TYR A 122 -13.15 6.58 -3.82
CA TYR A 122 -13.02 8.05 -3.90
C TYR A 122 -12.02 8.60 -4.92
N SER A 123 -11.32 7.77 -5.68
CA SER A 123 -10.40 8.23 -6.73
C SER A 123 -11.10 9.13 -7.74
N GLN A 124 -10.50 10.27 -8.04
CA GLN A 124 -10.94 11.22 -9.07
C GLN A 124 -9.76 11.62 -9.94
N PRO A 125 -9.87 11.64 -11.28
CA PRO A 125 -8.75 11.95 -12.18
C PRO A 125 -8.48 13.46 -12.26
N VAL A 126 -8.32 14.13 -11.12
CA VAL A 126 -8.21 15.59 -10.98
C VAL A 126 -7.08 16.22 -11.80
N PHE A 127 -5.95 15.52 -11.95
CA PHE A 127 -4.87 15.96 -12.84
C PHE A 127 -5.26 15.84 -14.32
N GLN A 128 -6.05 14.83 -14.70
CA GLN A 128 -6.53 14.69 -16.08
C GLN A 128 -7.49 15.83 -16.42
N THR A 129 -8.40 16.16 -15.50
CA THR A 129 -9.35 17.26 -15.66
C THR A 129 -8.65 18.60 -15.80
N LYS A 130 -7.58 18.86 -15.02
CA LYS A 130 -6.87 20.14 -15.01
C LYS A 130 -5.78 20.25 -16.09
N TYR A 131 -5.02 19.19 -16.31
CA TYR A 131 -3.82 19.19 -17.16
C TYR A 131 -3.99 18.45 -18.49
N GLY A 132 -5.05 17.66 -18.64
CA GLY A 132 -5.28 16.79 -19.79
C GLY A 132 -4.66 15.40 -19.61
N ALA A 133 -5.05 14.48 -20.48
CA ALA A 133 -4.52 13.11 -20.51
C ALA A 133 -3.14 13.00 -21.20
N GLY A 134 -2.77 14.01 -21.99
CA GLY A 134 -1.49 14.10 -22.69
C GLY A 134 -0.85 15.47 -22.53
N PRO A 135 0.40 15.64 -22.98
CA PRO A 135 1.13 16.88 -22.78
C PRO A 135 0.48 18.09 -23.46
N ASN A 136 0.44 19.23 -22.77
CA ASN A 136 0.08 20.53 -23.32
C ASN A 136 1.27 21.50 -23.20
N ILE A 137 2.15 21.46 -24.20
CA ILE A 137 3.40 22.23 -24.20
C ILE A 137 3.14 23.74 -24.20
N THR A 138 2.09 24.21 -24.88
CA THR A 138 1.75 25.64 -24.91
C THR A 138 1.37 26.17 -23.54
N LEU A 139 0.52 25.46 -22.79
CA LEU A 139 0.17 25.87 -21.42
C LEU A 139 1.37 25.79 -20.48
N ALA A 140 2.22 24.77 -20.62
CA ALA A 140 3.47 24.68 -19.87
C ALA A 140 4.40 25.88 -20.15
N GLN A 141 4.56 26.28 -21.42
CA GLN A 141 5.36 27.44 -21.81
C GLN A 141 4.80 28.75 -21.25
N ASN A 142 3.47 28.92 -21.25
CA ASN A 142 2.83 30.11 -20.70
C ASN A 142 3.12 30.27 -19.20
N LEU A 143 3.00 29.18 -18.44
CA LEU A 143 3.32 29.18 -17.00
C LEU A 143 4.80 29.40 -16.72
N LEU A 144 5.70 28.77 -17.50
CA LEU A 144 7.14 29.01 -17.40
C LEU A 144 7.51 30.45 -17.71
N THR A 145 6.84 31.07 -18.70
CA THR A 145 7.00 32.50 -19.00
C THR A 145 6.52 33.38 -17.86
N ALA A 146 5.37 33.07 -17.24
CA ALA A 146 4.88 33.78 -16.06
C ALA A 146 5.83 33.66 -14.85
N ALA A 147 6.51 32.52 -14.72
CA ALA A 147 7.55 32.31 -13.72
C ALA A 147 8.87 33.04 -14.04
N GLY A 148 9.04 33.58 -15.25
CA GLY A 148 10.21 34.36 -15.69
C GLY A 148 11.17 33.62 -16.62
N TYR A 149 10.85 32.40 -17.05
CA TYR A 149 11.69 31.59 -17.93
C TYR A 149 11.35 31.78 -19.40
N ASN A 150 12.31 31.53 -20.29
CA ASN A 150 12.14 31.57 -21.74
C ASN A 150 13.14 30.62 -22.43
N SER A 151 13.11 30.57 -23.76
CA SER A 151 13.92 29.64 -24.56
C SER A 151 15.36 30.10 -24.81
N SER A 152 15.74 31.33 -24.43
CA SER A 152 17.11 31.82 -24.58
C SER A 152 18.07 31.06 -23.66
N LYS A 153 19.34 30.93 -24.05
CA LYS A 153 20.34 30.14 -23.30
C LYS A 153 20.41 30.49 -21.80
N ASN A 154 20.34 31.77 -21.46
CA ASN A 154 20.42 32.24 -20.08
C ASN A 154 19.04 32.41 -19.42
N GLY A 155 17.94 32.28 -20.18
CA GLY A 155 16.58 32.41 -19.67
C GLY A 155 15.90 31.10 -19.27
N LYS A 156 16.58 29.96 -19.37
CA LYS A 156 16.02 28.64 -19.06
C LYS A 156 16.03 28.33 -17.56
N LEU A 157 15.10 27.50 -17.13
CA LEU A 157 15.16 26.81 -15.84
C LEU A 157 16.15 25.65 -15.93
N TYR A 158 17.15 25.63 -15.05
CA TYR A 158 18.05 24.50 -14.85
C TYR A 158 17.70 23.81 -13.53
N ILE A 159 17.42 22.52 -13.55
CA ILE A 159 17.00 21.77 -12.37
C ILE A 159 17.50 20.31 -12.43
N ASP A 160 17.83 19.73 -11.29
CA ASP A 160 18.16 18.31 -11.19
C ASP A 160 16.89 17.47 -11.00
N LEU A 161 16.79 16.34 -11.71
CA LEU A 161 15.82 15.28 -11.45
C LEU A 161 16.53 14.10 -10.81
N TRP A 162 16.22 13.85 -9.53
CA TRP A 162 16.78 12.76 -8.75
C TRP A 162 15.93 11.48 -8.86
N TYR A 163 16.58 10.32 -8.94
CA TYR A 163 15.95 9.00 -8.90
C TYR A 163 16.86 7.97 -8.21
N ASN A 164 16.35 6.82 -7.75
CA ASN A 164 17.19 5.79 -7.13
C ASN A 164 17.92 4.93 -8.19
N SER A 165 19.10 4.39 -7.87
CA SER A 165 19.96 3.72 -8.87
C SER A 165 20.21 2.22 -8.64
N ASP A 166 19.67 1.65 -7.56
CA ASP A 166 19.96 0.29 -7.09
C ASP A 166 18.73 -0.65 -7.12
N GLY A 167 17.76 -0.37 -7.99
CA GLY A 167 16.68 -1.33 -8.26
C GLY A 167 15.53 -1.35 -7.25
N HIS A 168 15.49 -0.47 -6.24
CA HIS A 168 14.36 -0.42 -5.28
C HIS A 168 12.97 -0.30 -5.95
N TYR A 169 12.88 0.36 -7.10
CA TYR A 169 11.66 0.43 -7.92
C TYR A 169 11.76 -0.33 -9.26
N GLY A 170 12.73 -1.23 -9.37
CA GLY A 170 13.07 -2.00 -10.56
C GLY A 170 14.08 -1.32 -11.48
N ASP A 171 14.65 -2.10 -12.39
CA ASP A 171 15.70 -1.67 -13.33
C ASP A 171 15.23 -0.64 -14.37
N THR A 172 13.92 -0.37 -14.41
CA THR A 172 13.30 0.59 -15.32
C THR A 172 13.48 2.06 -14.92
N GLU A 173 13.91 2.34 -13.69
CA GLU A 173 13.93 3.70 -13.13
C GLU A 173 14.74 4.73 -13.98
N PRO A 174 15.95 4.41 -14.50
CA PRO A 174 16.67 5.34 -15.39
C PRO A 174 15.90 5.69 -16.67
N ASN A 175 15.17 4.72 -17.23
CA ASN A 175 14.36 4.93 -18.43
C ASN A 175 13.15 5.81 -18.14
N VAL A 176 12.52 5.66 -16.97
CA VAL A 176 11.45 6.58 -16.53
C VAL A 176 12.00 7.99 -16.40
N ALA A 177 13.13 8.18 -15.70
CA ALA A 177 13.74 9.49 -15.50
C ALA A 177 14.05 10.18 -16.85
N LEU A 178 14.54 9.43 -17.83
CA LEU A 178 14.77 9.91 -19.19
C LEU A 178 13.47 10.35 -19.89
N VAL A 179 12.38 9.59 -19.77
CA VAL A 179 11.08 9.97 -20.34
C VAL A 179 10.52 11.24 -19.68
N VAL A 180 10.64 11.38 -18.36
CA VAL A 180 10.21 12.58 -17.63
C VAL A 180 11.03 13.80 -18.07
N LYS A 181 12.37 13.67 -18.11
CA LYS A 181 13.28 14.71 -18.62
C LYS A 181 12.91 15.14 -20.02
N THR A 182 12.86 14.22 -20.97
CA THR A 182 12.59 14.54 -22.37
C THR A 182 11.19 15.11 -22.57
N SER A 183 10.20 14.71 -21.78
CA SER A 183 8.86 15.30 -21.82
C SER A 183 8.86 16.77 -21.44
N ILE A 184 9.53 17.14 -20.34
CA ILE A 184 9.57 18.52 -19.83
C ILE A 184 10.46 19.41 -20.70
N GLU A 185 11.59 18.91 -21.19
CA GLU A 185 12.51 19.68 -22.05
C GLU A 185 11.92 20.03 -23.42
N ARG A 186 10.84 19.36 -23.87
CA ARG A 186 10.08 19.75 -25.07
C ARG A 186 9.47 21.15 -25.00
N THR A 187 9.36 21.74 -23.81
CA THR A 187 9.01 23.15 -23.65
C THR A 187 10.04 24.08 -24.27
N GLY A 188 11.30 23.64 -24.40
CA GLY A 188 12.44 24.47 -24.82
C GLY A 188 12.91 25.47 -23.77
N MET A 189 12.24 25.55 -22.61
CA MET A 189 12.49 26.53 -21.53
C MET A 189 13.10 25.91 -20.28
N VAL A 190 13.25 24.58 -20.25
CA VAL A 190 13.78 23.83 -19.11
C VAL A 190 14.95 22.96 -19.58
N VAL A 191 15.95 22.80 -18.74
CA VAL A 191 17.06 21.85 -18.87
C VAL A 191 17.13 21.03 -17.59
N ILE A 192 17.01 19.71 -17.71
CA ILE A 192 17.04 18.78 -16.59
C ILE A 192 18.35 18.01 -16.58
N SER A 193 19.09 18.01 -15.47
CA SER A 193 20.19 17.06 -15.27
C SER A 193 19.66 15.85 -14.49
N LEU A 194 19.90 14.64 -15.00
CA LEU A 194 19.55 13.42 -14.26
C LEU A 194 20.62 13.15 -13.19
N LYS A 195 20.18 12.88 -11.97
CA LYS A 195 21.02 12.54 -10.82
C LYS A 195 20.46 11.29 -10.14
N SER A 196 21.32 10.47 -9.55
CA SER A 196 20.87 9.26 -8.88
C SER A 196 21.78 8.80 -7.76
N GLU A 197 21.21 8.11 -6.78
CA GLU A 197 21.90 7.55 -5.61
C GLU A 197 21.31 6.18 -5.23
N PRO A 198 22.02 5.32 -4.47
CA PRO A 198 21.45 4.11 -3.88
C PRO A 198 20.33 4.44 -2.88
N TRP A 199 19.34 3.56 -2.73
CA TRP A 199 18.10 3.76 -1.96
C TRP A 199 18.35 4.22 -0.52
N ALA A 200 19.33 3.62 0.17
CA ALA A 200 19.65 3.97 1.54
C ALA A 200 20.05 5.45 1.71
N ALA A 201 20.93 5.95 0.82
CA ALA A 201 21.31 7.36 0.81
C ALA A 201 20.17 8.25 0.30
N TYR A 202 19.51 7.81 -0.77
CA TYR A 202 18.40 8.50 -1.42
C TYR A 202 17.29 8.82 -0.43
N ARG A 203 16.87 7.86 0.40
CA ARG A 203 15.82 8.06 1.41
C ARG A 203 16.21 9.08 2.47
N GLY A 204 17.46 9.04 2.95
CA GLY A 204 17.96 10.04 3.90
C GLY A 204 17.92 11.46 3.31
N HIS A 205 18.34 11.62 2.06
CA HIS A 205 18.34 12.91 1.38
C HIS A 205 16.95 13.42 0.99
N VAL A 206 16.01 12.53 0.61
CA VAL A 206 14.59 12.88 0.45
C VAL A 206 14.03 13.42 1.77
N ALA A 207 14.17 12.67 2.86
CA ALA A 207 13.66 13.07 4.17
C ALA A 207 14.30 14.37 4.68
N ALA A 208 15.59 14.62 4.37
CA ALA A 208 16.29 15.86 4.69
C ALA A 208 15.95 17.03 3.75
N GLY A 209 15.11 16.83 2.72
CA GLY A 209 14.73 17.87 1.77
C GLY A 209 15.86 18.30 0.83
N SER A 210 16.82 17.42 0.55
CA SER A 210 17.99 17.76 -0.27
C SER A 210 17.68 17.88 -1.76
N PHE A 211 16.58 17.28 -2.23
CA PHE A 211 16.22 17.25 -3.65
C PHE A 211 15.11 18.26 -3.97
N GLN A 212 15.33 19.11 -4.98
CA GLN A 212 14.30 20.05 -5.45
C GLN A 212 13.19 19.35 -6.25
N PHE A 213 13.57 18.40 -7.09
CA PHE A 213 12.68 17.63 -7.96
C PHE A 213 13.18 16.18 -8.07
N TYR A 214 12.30 15.21 -7.81
CA TYR A 214 12.71 13.81 -7.66
C TYR A 214 11.58 12.84 -8.02
N LEU A 215 11.94 11.59 -8.33
CA LEU A 215 11.02 10.47 -8.48
C LEU A 215 10.91 9.68 -7.18
N LEU A 216 9.71 9.21 -6.87
CA LEU A 216 9.45 8.33 -5.73
C LEU A 216 8.20 7.49 -6.00
N GLY A 217 7.88 6.60 -5.09
CA GLY A 217 6.68 5.78 -5.16
C GLY A 217 6.21 5.35 -3.80
N TRP A 218 5.05 4.73 -3.81
CA TRP A 218 4.33 4.34 -2.61
C TRP A 218 3.73 2.97 -2.79
N TYR A 219 3.98 2.10 -1.83
CA TYR A 219 3.14 0.95 -1.54
C TYR A 219 2.28 1.35 -0.34
N PRO A 220 0.97 1.10 -0.37
CA PRO A 220 0.15 1.48 0.77
C PRO A 220 0.51 0.66 2.00
N ASP A 221 0.57 1.31 3.16
CA ASP A 221 0.80 0.65 4.44
C ASP A 221 -0.48 -0.10 4.87
N TYR A 222 -1.64 0.49 4.60
CA TYR A 222 -2.95 -0.12 4.79
C TYR A 222 -3.86 0.23 3.62
N LEU A 223 -4.78 -0.67 3.29
CA LEU A 223 -5.61 -0.50 2.10
C LEU A 223 -6.82 0.40 2.34
N ASP A 224 -6.57 1.68 2.57
CA ASP A 224 -7.56 2.77 2.66
C ASP A 224 -7.11 3.96 1.79
N ALA A 225 -8.04 4.80 1.36
CA ALA A 225 -7.72 5.99 0.55
C ALA A 225 -6.92 7.04 1.32
N ASP A 226 -7.03 7.09 2.66
CA ASP A 226 -6.25 7.95 3.55
C ASP A 226 -4.74 7.72 3.36
N ASP A 227 -4.32 6.46 3.18
CA ASP A 227 -2.92 6.10 3.03
C ASP A 227 -2.29 6.61 1.71
N TYR A 228 -3.13 6.92 0.71
CA TYR A 228 -2.70 7.59 -0.52
C TYR A 228 -2.80 9.12 -0.44
N ALA A 229 -3.19 9.68 0.70
CA ALA A 229 -3.42 11.10 0.91
C ALA A 229 -2.63 11.67 2.10
N ALA A 230 -2.86 11.19 3.32
CA ALA A 230 -2.28 11.73 4.55
C ALA A 230 -0.75 11.74 4.56
N PRO A 231 -0.03 10.69 4.09
CA PRO A 231 1.43 10.73 4.01
C PRO A 231 1.98 11.83 3.08
N PHE A 232 1.20 12.24 2.09
CA PHE A 232 1.63 13.18 1.05
C PHE A 232 1.22 14.62 1.33
N PHE A 233 0.00 14.81 1.79
CA PHE A 233 -0.66 16.11 1.85
C PHE A 233 -0.83 16.63 3.27
N GLY A 234 -0.65 15.78 4.29
CA GLY A 234 -0.60 16.21 5.68
C GLY A 234 0.74 16.85 6.00
N THR A 235 0.74 17.97 6.73
CA THR A 235 1.96 18.74 7.05
C THR A 235 3.05 17.86 7.70
N LYS A 236 2.66 16.93 8.59
CA LYS A 236 3.60 16.00 9.23
C LYS A 236 4.13 14.93 8.26
N GLY A 237 3.24 14.33 7.47
CA GLY A 237 3.59 13.27 6.52
C GLY A 237 4.51 13.76 5.40
N ALA A 238 4.23 14.95 4.87
CA ALA A 238 4.96 15.55 3.75
C ALA A 238 6.46 15.77 4.03
N ILE A 239 6.89 15.82 5.29
CA ILE A 239 8.30 15.90 5.69
C ILE A 239 9.04 14.63 5.30
N GLY A 240 8.51 13.46 5.69
CA GLY A 240 9.13 12.15 5.39
C GLY A 240 9.15 11.84 3.89
N GLN A 241 8.21 12.44 3.15
CA GLN A 241 8.14 12.33 1.70
C GLN A 241 9.00 13.36 0.97
N GLY A 242 9.63 14.31 1.67
CA GLY A 242 10.58 15.28 1.11
C GLY A 242 9.95 16.48 0.37
N THR A 243 8.62 16.64 0.38
CA THR A 243 7.98 17.84 -0.21
C THR A 243 7.86 18.98 0.77
N TYR A 244 7.75 18.68 2.07
CA TYR A 244 7.50 19.68 3.11
C TYR A 244 6.27 20.54 2.81
N TYR A 245 5.30 19.98 2.08
CA TYR A 245 4.04 20.63 1.78
C TYR A 245 3.25 20.87 3.07
N THR A 246 2.67 22.07 3.19
CA THR A 246 1.82 22.44 4.32
C THR A 246 0.63 23.26 3.82
N ASN A 247 -0.56 22.89 4.28
CA ASN A 247 -1.79 23.63 4.03
C ASN A 247 -2.78 23.32 5.17
N PRO A 248 -3.10 24.28 6.05
CA PRO A 248 -3.99 24.04 7.19
C PRO A 248 -5.38 23.52 6.81
N GLN A 249 -5.89 23.90 5.63
CA GLN A 249 -7.17 23.41 5.14
C GLN A 249 -7.08 21.94 4.69
N MET A 250 -5.94 21.55 4.10
CA MET A 250 -5.67 20.15 3.76
C MET A 250 -5.58 19.28 5.02
N ASP A 251 -4.84 19.74 6.04
CA ASP A 251 -4.76 19.04 7.34
C ASP A 251 -6.14 18.88 7.98
N SER A 252 -7.00 19.89 7.86
CA SER A 252 -8.38 19.83 8.34
C SER A 252 -9.22 18.77 7.62
N TRP A 253 -9.12 18.66 6.29
CA TRP A 253 -9.87 17.65 5.54
C TRP A 253 -9.36 16.23 5.81
N LEU A 254 -8.05 16.03 5.90
CA LEU A 254 -7.44 14.74 6.27
C LEU A 254 -7.90 14.30 7.66
N LYS A 255 -7.91 15.21 8.64
CA LYS A 255 -8.42 14.90 9.98
C LYS A 255 -9.92 14.53 9.95
N GLN A 256 -10.72 15.21 9.15
CA GLN A 256 -12.16 14.98 9.06
C GLN A 256 -12.50 13.63 8.42
N GLU A 257 -11.78 13.24 7.37
CA GLU A 257 -12.03 11.95 6.70
C GLU A 257 -11.54 10.77 7.53
N ALA A 258 -10.38 10.87 8.18
CA ALA A 258 -9.88 9.83 9.07
C ALA A 258 -10.80 9.67 10.30
N GLY A 259 -11.43 10.76 10.75
CA GLY A 259 -12.28 10.82 11.94
C GLY A 259 -13.72 10.33 11.76
N THR A 260 -14.09 9.75 10.62
CA THR A 260 -15.49 9.38 10.34
C THR A 260 -15.61 8.05 9.61
N THR A 261 -16.63 7.26 9.93
CA THR A 261 -17.03 6.08 9.14
C THR A 261 -18.16 6.41 8.16
N ASN A 262 -18.60 7.67 8.06
CA ASN A 262 -19.63 8.09 7.12
C ASN A 262 -19.04 8.23 5.71
N ASP A 263 -19.35 7.28 4.84
CA ASP A 263 -18.83 7.19 3.47
C ASP A 263 -19.01 8.48 2.65
N ASN A 264 -20.18 9.13 2.73
CA ASN A 264 -20.43 10.39 2.00
C ASN A 264 -19.57 11.53 2.52
N PHE A 265 -19.34 11.60 3.83
CA PHE A 265 -18.50 12.64 4.43
C PHE A 265 -17.02 12.40 4.08
N ARG A 266 -16.55 11.15 4.04
CA ARG A 266 -15.21 10.80 3.52
C ARG A 266 -15.07 11.18 2.05
N ALA A 267 -16.02 10.80 1.19
CA ALA A 267 -16.00 11.09 -0.24
C ALA A 267 -15.91 12.60 -0.53
N GLY A 268 -16.64 13.43 0.22
CA GLY A 268 -16.57 14.90 0.10
C GLY A 268 -15.20 15.46 0.45
N ASN A 269 -14.59 14.99 1.54
CA ASN A 269 -13.25 15.39 1.95
C ASN A 269 -12.18 14.93 0.95
N PHE A 270 -12.21 13.68 0.48
CA PHE A 270 -11.29 13.19 -0.55
C PHE A 270 -11.42 13.95 -1.87
N THR A 271 -12.63 14.41 -2.21
CA THR A 271 -12.82 15.28 -3.38
C THR A 271 -12.09 16.61 -3.19
N ASN A 272 -12.20 17.24 -2.02
CA ASN A 272 -11.51 18.49 -1.71
C ASN A 272 -9.99 18.32 -1.71
N ILE A 273 -9.49 17.27 -1.06
CA ILE A 273 -8.06 16.91 -0.98
C ILE A 273 -7.48 16.76 -2.39
N GLN A 274 -8.10 15.93 -3.23
CA GLN A 274 -7.61 15.68 -4.60
C GLN A 274 -7.64 16.97 -5.44
N ASN A 275 -8.73 17.74 -5.42
CA ASN A 275 -8.81 19.01 -6.17
C ASN A 275 -7.76 20.04 -5.73
N GLN A 276 -7.52 20.15 -4.43
CA GLN A 276 -6.49 21.03 -3.89
C GLN A 276 -5.09 20.54 -4.28
N SER A 277 -4.84 19.23 -4.22
CA SER A 277 -3.55 18.64 -4.64
C SER A 277 -3.23 18.93 -6.12
N ALA A 278 -4.23 18.88 -7.00
CA ALA A 278 -4.06 19.23 -8.41
C ALA A 278 -3.81 20.73 -8.60
N THR A 279 -4.28 21.58 -7.69
CA THR A 279 -4.03 23.03 -7.73
C THR A 279 -2.66 23.40 -7.21
N ASP A 280 -2.23 22.83 -6.10
CA ASP A 280 -0.94 23.15 -5.49
C ASP A 280 0.21 22.39 -6.18
N ALA A 281 -0.09 21.25 -6.79
CA ALA A 281 0.82 20.36 -7.49
C ALA A 281 2.13 20.05 -6.71
N PRO A 282 2.08 19.66 -5.42
CA PRO A 282 3.30 19.26 -4.70
C PRO A 282 3.87 17.93 -5.21
N TYR A 283 3.01 17.12 -5.82
CA TYR A 283 3.37 15.91 -6.56
C TYR A 283 2.72 15.92 -7.94
N ILE A 284 3.31 15.20 -8.88
CA ILE A 284 2.73 14.84 -10.17
C ILE A 284 2.53 13.32 -10.15
N PRO A 285 1.29 12.81 -10.02
CA PRO A 285 1.02 11.39 -10.17
C PRO A 285 1.37 10.94 -11.60
N LEU A 286 2.08 9.83 -11.77
CA LEU A 286 2.59 9.39 -13.08
C LEU A 286 1.97 8.07 -13.54
N TRP A 287 2.17 6.98 -12.79
CA TRP A 287 1.57 5.67 -13.10
C TRP A 287 1.34 4.84 -11.84
N GLN A 288 0.41 3.89 -11.96
CA GLN A 288 0.24 2.75 -11.07
C GLN A 288 0.85 1.54 -11.77
N GLN A 289 1.78 0.86 -11.11
CA GLN A 289 2.40 -0.32 -11.70
C GLN A 289 1.47 -1.53 -11.55
N SER A 290 1.39 -2.36 -12.58
CA SER A 290 0.67 -3.63 -12.47
C SER A 290 1.39 -4.54 -11.46
N ALA A 291 0.63 -5.38 -10.78
CA ALA A 291 1.18 -6.55 -10.12
C ALA A 291 1.27 -7.68 -11.15
N ASP A 292 2.32 -8.49 -11.05
CA ASP A 292 2.56 -9.64 -11.92
C ASP A 292 3.10 -10.83 -11.14
N VAL A 293 2.85 -12.01 -11.70
CA VAL A 293 3.40 -13.29 -11.25
C VAL A 293 3.45 -14.26 -12.43
N GLU A 294 4.57 -14.95 -12.56
CA GLU A 294 4.82 -15.90 -13.65
C GLU A 294 5.07 -17.30 -13.11
N TYR A 295 4.34 -18.29 -13.59
CA TYR A 295 4.33 -19.62 -12.98
C TYR A 295 4.17 -20.75 -13.99
N LYS A 296 4.69 -21.93 -13.67
CA LYS A 296 4.53 -23.13 -14.50
C LYS A 296 3.06 -23.46 -14.73
N GLN A 297 2.77 -24.01 -15.90
CA GLN A 297 1.45 -24.53 -16.22
C GLN A 297 1.03 -25.60 -15.19
N GLY A 298 -0.26 -25.62 -14.86
CA GLY A 298 -0.85 -26.57 -13.91
C GLY A 298 -0.87 -26.11 -12.46
N ILE A 299 -0.10 -25.08 -12.08
CA ILE A 299 -0.26 -24.45 -10.76
C ILE A 299 -1.62 -23.76 -10.71
N THR A 300 -2.33 -23.95 -9.60
CA THR A 300 -3.65 -23.35 -9.36
C THR A 300 -3.66 -22.58 -8.04
N GLY A 301 -4.65 -21.73 -7.83
CA GLY A 301 -4.76 -20.92 -6.61
C GLY A 301 -3.81 -19.71 -6.58
N VAL A 302 -3.37 -19.24 -7.76
CA VAL A 302 -2.53 -18.05 -7.89
C VAL A 302 -3.42 -16.82 -8.00
N TYR A 303 -3.33 -15.92 -7.03
CA TYR A 303 -4.10 -14.68 -6.99
C TYR A 303 -3.16 -13.49 -6.80
N LEU A 304 -3.34 -12.46 -7.63
CA LEU A 304 -2.76 -11.15 -7.38
C LEU A 304 -3.66 -10.41 -6.39
N HIS A 305 -3.25 -10.44 -5.13
CA HIS A 305 -3.97 -9.78 -4.06
C HIS A 305 -3.40 -8.36 -3.86
N PRO A 306 -4.25 -7.33 -3.61
CA PRO A 306 -3.82 -5.93 -3.59
C PRO A 306 -2.94 -5.52 -2.39
N VAL A 307 -2.80 -6.37 -1.37
CA VAL A 307 -1.98 -6.07 -0.16
C VAL A 307 -0.87 -7.09 0.03
N SER A 308 -1.23 -8.35 0.29
CA SER A 308 -0.29 -9.46 0.52
C SER A 308 -0.46 -10.60 -0.49
N PHE A 309 0.63 -11.11 -1.03
CA PHE A 309 0.68 -12.36 -1.76
C PHE A 309 0.61 -13.58 -0.83
N LYS A 310 -0.07 -14.66 -1.24
CA LYS A 310 -0.40 -15.79 -0.35
C LYS A 310 0.02 -17.12 -0.96
N TYR A 311 1.12 -17.71 -0.49
CA TYR A 311 1.59 -19.01 -0.99
C TYR A 311 0.76 -20.19 -0.43
N PHE A 312 0.15 -20.02 0.75
CA PHE A 312 -0.60 -21.10 1.43
C PHE A 312 -1.90 -21.53 0.73
N ILE A 313 -2.39 -20.74 -0.23
CA ILE A 313 -3.57 -21.09 -1.05
C ILE A 313 -3.20 -21.73 -2.40
N MET A 314 -1.91 -21.86 -2.71
CA MET A 314 -1.45 -22.37 -3.99
C MET A 314 -1.36 -23.88 -3.98
N ASN A 315 -1.63 -24.48 -5.13
CA ASN A 315 -1.52 -25.91 -5.34
C ASN A 315 -0.63 -26.20 -6.55
N ASN A 316 0.22 -27.21 -6.41
CA ASN A 316 1.10 -27.74 -7.46
C ASN A 316 0.76 -29.22 -7.61
N PRO A 317 -0.22 -29.58 -8.47
CA PRO A 317 -0.73 -30.94 -8.55
C PRO A 317 0.36 -31.99 -8.73
N GLY A 318 0.38 -33.00 -7.85
CA GLY A 318 1.40 -34.07 -7.86
C GLY A 318 2.69 -33.74 -7.10
N SER A 319 2.79 -32.55 -6.50
CA SER A 319 3.92 -32.13 -5.66
C SER A 319 3.43 -31.67 -4.29
N SER A 320 4.20 -31.94 -3.24
CA SER A 320 4.03 -31.35 -1.91
C SER A 320 4.88 -30.09 -1.70
N THR A 321 5.52 -29.60 -2.77
CA THR A 321 6.49 -28.51 -2.74
C THR A 321 6.19 -27.44 -3.80
N LEU A 322 6.52 -26.19 -3.47
CA LEU A 322 6.52 -25.05 -4.38
C LEU A 322 7.88 -24.35 -4.34
N ASN A 323 8.58 -24.29 -5.46
CA ASN A 323 9.84 -23.57 -5.58
C ASN A 323 9.57 -22.20 -6.21
N VAL A 324 9.80 -21.15 -5.45
CA VAL A 324 9.56 -19.76 -5.83
C VAL A 324 10.90 -19.06 -6.01
N GLY A 325 11.01 -18.20 -7.02
CA GLY A 325 12.12 -17.28 -7.19
C GLY A 325 11.67 -15.83 -7.07
N THR A 326 12.56 -14.97 -6.58
CA THR A 326 12.41 -13.51 -6.57
C THR A 326 13.77 -12.83 -6.64
N THR A 327 13.82 -11.53 -6.91
CA THR A 327 15.05 -10.72 -6.70
C THR A 327 14.95 -9.80 -5.47
N ASP A 328 13.81 -9.80 -4.79
CA ASP A 328 13.68 -9.05 -3.53
C ASP A 328 14.41 -9.80 -2.39
N SER A 329 15.01 -9.04 -1.48
CA SER A 329 15.76 -9.56 -0.33
C SER A 329 15.04 -9.24 0.99
N VAL A 330 15.18 -10.14 1.97
CA VAL A 330 14.63 -9.95 3.32
C VAL A 330 15.48 -8.94 4.08
N VAL A 331 14.85 -7.91 4.65
CA VAL A 331 15.51 -6.97 5.56
C VAL A 331 15.33 -7.39 7.02
N CYS A 332 14.11 -7.78 7.40
CA CYS A 332 13.79 -8.14 8.78
C CYS A 332 12.57 -9.06 8.89
N LEU A 333 12.61 -10.14 9.67
CA LEU A 333 11.48 -11.10 9.83
C LEU A 333 10.74 -10.96 11.16
N ASP A 334 11.14 -10.02 12.02
CA ASP A 334 10.33 -9.55 13.14
C ASP A 334 9.23 -8.58 12.66
N PRO A 335 7.93 -8.85 12.93
CA PRO A 335 6.84 -7.94 12.60
C PRO A 335 7.00 -6.51 13.15
N ALA A 336 7.69 -6.34 14.29
CA ALA A 336 7.96 -5.02 14.88
C ALA A 336 9.05 -4.21 14.13
N CYS A 337 9.78 -4.86 13.23
CA CYS A 337 10.93 -4.31 12.51
C CYS A 337 10.60 -4.09 11.04
N ALA A 338 9.93 -5.05 10.41
CA ALA A 338 9.69 -5.08 8.98
C ALA A 338 8.81 -3.90 8.52
N TYR A 339 9.38 -3.10 7.63
CA TYR A 339 8.66 -2.04 6.90
C TYR A 339 9.06 -2.00 5.41
N ASP A 340 9.68 -3.07 4.93
CA ASP A 340 9.86 -3.32 3.50
C ASP A 340 8.82 -4.32 3.00
N TYR A 341 8.51 -4.23 1.71
CA TYR A 341 7.46 -5.02 1.09
C TYR A 341 7.70 -6.54 1.18
N TYR A 342 8.92 -7.00 0.93
CA TYR A 342 9.18 -8.42 0.73
C TYR A 342 9.28 -9.19 2.04
N SER A 343 9.91 -8.61 3.07
CA SER A 343 9.86 -9.15 4.42
C SER A 343 8.42 -9.32 4.89
N ILE A 344 7.55 -8.33 4.63
CA ILE A 344 6.12 -8.40 4.96
C ILE A 344 5.43 -9.55 4.21
N GLU A 345 5.79 -9.81 2.96
CA GLU A 345 5.23 -10.96 2.21
C GLU A 345 5.57 -12.29 2.86
N VAL A 346 6.80 -12.46 3.38
CA VAL A 346 7.18 -13.66 4.14
C VAL A 346 6.48 -13.71 5.49
N ILE A 347 6.41 -12.59 6.22
CA ILE A 347 5.74 -12.48 7.53
C ILE A 347 4.25 -12.87 7.42
N ASN A 348 3.56 -12.44 6.37
CA ASN A 348 2.14 -12.78 6.13
C ASN A 348 1.89 -14.28 5.90
N GLN A 349 2.94 -15.09 5.70
CA GLN A 349 2.82 -16.55 5.63
C GLN A 349 2.98 -17.22 7.01
N VAL A 350 3.66 -16.55 7.94
CA VAL A 350 4.16 -17.10 9.20
C VAL A 350 3.42 -16.56 10.42
N PHE A 351 2.87 -15.35 10.32
CA PHE A 351 2.16 -14.67 11.38
C PHE A 351 0.73 -14.37 10.94
N ASP A 352 -0.23 -14.53 11.86
CA ASP A 352 -1.57 -13.97 11.68
C ASP A 352 -1.73 -12.69 12.50
N THR A 353 -2.60 -11.83 12.02
CA THR A 353 -3.05 -10.60 12.67
C THR A 353 -4.48 -10.77 13.20
N LEU A 354 -5.00 -9.79 13.94
CA LEU A 354 -6.38 -9.86 14.48
C LEU A 354 -7.40 -10.03 13.35
N LEU A 355 -7.22 -9.27 12.28
CA LEU A 355 -7.97 -9.37 11.04
C LEU A 355 -7.01 -9.72 9.92
N VAL A 356 -7.45 -10.46 8.91
CA VAL A 356 -6.63 -10.74 7.72
C VAL A 356 -7.41 -10.33 6.48
N TYR A 357 -6.72 -10.10 5.38
CA TYR A 357 -7.40 -9.89 4.11
C TYR A 357 -7.94 -11.20 3.52
N SER A 358 -9.07 -11.08 2.83
CA SER A 358 -9.58 -12.04 1.86
C SER A 358 -8.46 -12.49 0.90
N PRO A 359 -8.54 -13.70 0.33
CA PRO A 359 -7.49 -14.16 -0.58
C PRO A 359 -7.55 -13.47 -1.95
N THR A 360 -8.65 -12.81 -2.29
CA THR A 360 -8.91 -12.32 -3.65
C THR A 360 -9.19 -10.81 -3.74
N ASN A 361 -9.40 -10.11 -2.62
CA ASN A 361 -9.75 -8.69 -2.62
C ASN A 361 -9.40 -7.99 -1.30
N SER A 362 -9.64 -6.69 -1.23
CA SER A 362 -9.39 -5.81 -0.07
C SER A 362 -10.19 -6.11 1.20
N SER A 363 -11.16 -7.04 1.17
CA SER A 363 -12.08 -7.18 2.29
C SER A 363 -11.40 -7.84 3.48
N LEU A 364 -11.60 -7.27 4.67
CA LEU A 364 -11.13 -7.86 5.92
C LEU A 364 -12.02 -9.05 6.32
N VAL A 365 -11.39 -10.10 6.80
CA VAL A 365 -12.02 -11.29 7.40
C VAL A 365 -11.42 -11.56 8.78
N PRO A 366 -12.12 -12.32 9.65
CA PRO A 366 -11.62 -12.59 11.00
C PRO A 366 -10.39 -13.50 10.99
N GLY A 367 -9.24 -12.97 11.43
CA GLY A 367 -7.98 -13.69 11.58
C GLY A 367 -7.88 -14.39 12.93
N LEU A 368 -7.06 -13.85 13.84
CA LEU A 368 -7.01 -14.25 15.25
C LEU A 368 -8.28 -13.85 16.02
N ALA A 369 -9.01 -12.84 15.53
CA ALA A 369 -10.33 -12.49 16.04
C ALA A 369 -11.41 -13.46 15.52
N THR A 370 -12.50 -13.60 16.27
CA THR A 370 -13.65 -14.41 15.88
C THR A 370 -14.56 -13.71 14.87
N GLU A 371 -14.55 -12.38 14.84
CA GLU A 371 -15.30 -11.53 13.91
C GLU A 371 -14.57 -10.21 13.62
N VAL A 372 -14.97 -9.50 12.56
CA VAL A 372 -14.52 -8.13 12.28
C VAL A 372 -15.35 -7.18 13.15
N PRO A 373 -14.74 -6.32 13.99
CA PRO A 373 -15.50 -5.34 14.76
C PRO A 373 -16.22 -4.34 13.87
N THR A 374 -17.48 -4.06 14.18
CA THR A 374 -18.31 -3.04 13.52
C THR A 374 -19.15 -2.31 14.57
N ILE A 375 -19.76 -1.18 14.18
CA ILE A 375 -20.79 -0.54 15.03
C ILE A 375 -22.00 -1.46 15.18
N ALA A 376 -22.35 -2.21 14.13
CA ALA A 376 -23.56 -3.05 14.08
C ALA A 376 -23.51 -4.25 15.03
N ASN A 377 -22.34 -4.89 15.19
CA ASN A 377 -22.15 -5.98 16.16
C ASN A 377 -21.67 -5.50 17.54
N GLY A 378 -21.56 -4.18 17.76
CA GLY A 378 -21.10 -3.60 19.02
C GLY A 378 -19.59 -3.69 19.25
N GLY A 379 -18.82 -4.21 18.29
CA GLY A 379 -17.36 -4.24 18.34
C GLY A 379 -16.72 -2.85 18.23
N ILE A 380 -17.42 -1.87 17.67
CA ILE A 380 -17.00 -0.47 17.60
C ILE A 380 -18.04 0.42 18.33
N SER A 381 -17.60 1.32 19.20
CA SER A 381 -18.49 2.32 19.82
C SER A 381 -19.04 3.31 18.79
N SER A 382 -20.16 3.97 19.11
CA SER A 382 -20.80 4.93 18.20
C SER A 382 -19.96 6.16 17.87
N ASP A 383 -19.02 6.52 18.74
CA ASP A 383 -18.01 7.56 18.52
C ASP A 383 -16.75 7.07 17.78
N ALA A 384 -16.69 5.77 17.44
CA ALA A 384 -15.57 5.11 16.77
C ALA A 384 -14.21 5.28 17.47
N GLN A 385 -14.20 5.45 18.79
CA GLN A 385 -12.98 5.49 19.60
C GLN A 385 -12.70 4.21 20.37
N ASN A 386 -13.66 3.29 20.49
CA ASN A 386 -13.47 2.05 21.22
C ASN A 386 -13.68 0.85 20.30
N TYR A 387 -12.66 0.01 20.18
CA TYR A 387 -12.69 -1.21 19.37
C TYR A 387 -12.50 -2.42 20.27
N THR A 388 -13.43 -3.37 20.25
CA THR A 388 -13.40 -4.59 21.04
C THR A 388 -13.26 -5.79 20.12
N TYR A 389 -12.22 -6.59 20.34
CA TYR A 389 -11.99 -7.85 19.62
C TYR A 389 -12.15 -9.02 20.56
N HIS A 390 -12.86 -10.03 20.09
CA HIS A 390 -12.94 -11.35 20.71
C HIS A 390 -11.98 -12.29 19.99
N LEU A 391 -11.08 -12.92 20.74
CA LEU A 391 -10.01 -13.77 20.24
C LEU A 391 -10.46 -15.21 20.14
N ARG A 392 -9.94 -15.91 19.13
CA ARG A 392 -10.08 -17.36 19.03
C ARG A 392 -9.37 -18.05 20.19
N GLN A 393 -9.99 -19.10 20.70
CA GLN A 393 -9.45 -19.89 21.79
C GLN A 393 -8.56 -21.02 21.27
N ASN A 394 -7.66 -21.51 22.13
CA ASN A 394 -6.73 -22.61 21.85
C ASN A 394 -5.76 -22.35 20.68
N VAL A 395 -5.58 -21.09 20.28
CA VAL A 395 -4.56 -20.70 19.33
C VAL A 395 -3.18 -20.88 19.97
N LYS A 396 -2.25 -21.46 19.21
CA LYS A 396 -0.87 -21.66 19.63
C LYS A 396 0.09 -21.10 18.60
N PHE A 397 1.20 -20.57 19.09
CA PHE A 397 2.36 -20.29 18.26
C PHE A 397 3.01 -21.60 17.77
N THR A 398 3.91 -21.46 16.81
CA THR A 398 4.71 -22.58 16.28
C THR A 398 5.59 -23.27 17.33
N ASP A 399 5.95 -22.58 18.41
CA ASP A 399 6.63 -23.14 19.59
C ASP A 399 5.69 -23.88 20.58
N GLY A 400 4.38 -23.83 20.34
CA GLY A 400 3.35 -24.45 21.17
C GLY A 400 2.81 -23.57 22.32
N THR A 401 3.37 -22.38 22.55
CA THR A 401 2.85 -21.45 23.57
C THR A 401 1.48 -20.90 23.18
N PRO A 402 0.59 -20.63 24.16
CA PRO A 402 -0.76 -20.17 23.88
C PRO A 402 -0.81 -18.67 23.53
N LEU A 403 -1.72 -18.30 22.64
CA LEU A 403 -2.11 -16.91 22.40
C LEU A 403 -3.33 -16.54 23.27
N ASN A 404 -3.27 -15.35 23.87
CA ASN A 404 -4.40 -14.74 24.58
C ASN A 404 -4.33 -13.20 24.48
N ALA A 405 -5.29 -12.50 25.09
CA ALA A 405 -5.37 -11.03 25.04
C ALA A 405 -4.16 -10.34 25.69
N THR A 406 -3.55 -10.94 26.72
CA THR A 406 -2.31 -10.43 27.33
C THR A 406 -1.15 -10.46 26.34
N VAL A 407 -1.00 -11.55 25.57
CA VAL A 407 0.05 -11.65 24.53
C VAL A 407 -0.18 -10.65 23.40
N VAL A 408 -1.42 -10.46 22.96
CA VAL A 408 -1.76 -9.45 21.93
C VAL A 408 -1.37 -8.05 22.42
N LYS A 409 -1.81 -7.66 23.62
CA LYS A 409 -1.45 -6.36 24.22
C LYS A 409 0.06 -6.20 24.31
N TRP A 410 0.75 -7.20 24.85
CA TRP A 410 2.20 -7.17 25.02
C TRP A 410 2.94 -7.00 23.68
N SER A 411 2.48 -7.67 22.63
CA SER A 411 3.11 -7.63 21.30
C SER A 411 2.93 -6.27 20.62
N ILE A 412 1.73 -5.69 20.70
CA ILE A 412 1.45 -4.35 20.16
C ILE A 412 2.27 -3.30 20.90
N GLU A 413 2.35 -3.35 22.23
CA GLU A 413 3.20 -2.46 23.02
C GLU A 413 4.69 -2.63 22.67
N ARG A 414 5.14 -3.86 22.44
CA ARG A 414 6.51 -4.13 21.99
C ARG A 414 6.78 -3.46 20.64
N ALA A 415 5.92 -3.66 19.65
CA ALA A 415 6.11 -3.05 18.33
C ALA A 415 6.14 -1.52 18.39
N MET A 416 5.25 -0.93 19.19
CA MET A 416 5.23 0.51 19.44
C MET A 416 6.50 1.00 20.14
N GLY A 417 6.97 0.31 21.18
CA GLY A 417 8.16 0.67 21.93
C GLY A 417 9.44 0.56 21.10
N LEU A 418 9.60 -0.51 20.32
CA LEU A 418 10.79 -0.70 19.48
C LEU A 418 10.84 0.28 18.29
N GLY A 419 9.67 0.68 17.78
CA GLY A 419 9.54 1.54 16.62
C GLY A 419 9.45 3.05 16.91
N ASP A 420 9.40 3.48 18.17
CA ASP A 420 9.32 4.90 18.52
C ASP A 420 10.72 5.55 18.62
N PRO A 421 11.13 6.41 17.68
CA PRO A 421 12.45 7.05 17.71
C PRO A 421 12.55 8.24 18.69
N THR A 422 11.53 8.48 19.53
CA THR A 422 11.51 9.60 20.48
C THR A 422 12.72 9.58 21.41
N SER A 423 13.38 10.73 21.54
CA SER A 423 14.53 10.90 22.44
C SER A 423 14.18 10.47 23.87
N GLY A 424 14.98 9.57 24.44
CA GLY A 424 14.77 9.04 25.78
C GLY A 424 13.95 7.76 25.83
N ASN A 425 13.49 7.22 24.70
CA ASN A 425 12.97 5.85 24.63
C ASN A 425 14.10 4.83 24.86
N PRO A 426 14.10 4.07 25.96
CA PRO A 426 15.13 3.07 26.23
C PRO A 426 14.98 1.81 25.37
N TYR A 427 13.83 1.62 24.72
CA TYR A 427 13.48 0.43 23.94
C TYR A 427 13.65 0.63 22.45
N TYR A 428 14.02 1.83 22.01
CA TYR A 428 14.17 2.10 20.58
C TYR A 428 15.17 1.10 19.98
N GLY A 429 14.69 0.30 19.02
CA GLY A 429 15.46 -0.85 18.56
C GLY A 429 16.76 -0.46 17.84
N GLY A 430 16.80 0.74 17.24
CA GLY A 430 17.90 1.17 16.38
C GLY A 430 18.14 0.16 15.23
N GLY A 431 19.28 0.28 14.54
CA GLY A 431 19.66 -0.68 13.48
C GLY A 431 18.52 -0.92 12.47
N ASN A 432 18.11 -2.18 12.29
CA ASN A 432 17.03 -2.56 11.38
C ASN A 432 15.63 -2.07 11.79
N TYR A 433 15.44 -1.61 13.04
CA TYR A 433 14.19 -1.02 13.52
C TYR A 433 14.13 0.50 13.24
N LEU A 434 15.20 1.08 12.71
CA LEU A 434 15.16 2.45 12.20
C LEU A 434 14.19 2.53 11.01
N GLY A 435 13.10 3.26 11.20
CA GLY A 435 12.01 3.30 10.21
C GLY A 435 11.02 2.14 10.33
N SER A 436 10.98 1.44 11.48
CA SER A 436 9.93 0.47 11.82
C SER A 436 8.52 1.03 11.60
N ALA A 437 7.60 0.15 11.22
CA ALA A 437 6.17 0.43 11.06
C ALA A 437 5.42 0.70 12.38
N GLY A 438 6.08 0.68 13.54
CA GLY A 438 5.44 0.88 14.86
C GLY A 438 4.65 2.19 14.98
N PHE A 439 5.00 3.21 14.20
CA PHE A 439 4.27 4.48 14.14
C PHE A 439 2.83 4.33 13.64
N LEU A 440 2.54 3.31 12.81
CA LEU A 440 1.18 3.02 12.39
C LEU A 440 0.27 2.73 13.59
N LEU A 441 0.81 2.16 14.66
CA LEU A 441 0.06 1.85 15.88
C LEU A 441 -0.09 3.08 16.79
N PHE A 442 1.02 3.73 17.14
CA PHE A 442 0.99 4.81 18.15
C PHE A 442 0.51 6.16 17.60
N ASP A 443 0.72 6.43 16.30
CA ASP A 443 0.40 7.70 15.64
C ASP A 443 -0.82 7.54 14.72
N SER A 444 -0.72 6.77 13.63
CA SER A 444 -1.78 6.65 12.62
C SER A 444 -3.07 6.05 13.19
N ALA A 445 -2.96 4.97 13.97
CA ALA A 445 -4.08 4.34 14.67
C ALA A 445 -4.51 5.07 15.95
N ASN A 446 -3.87 6.19 16.32
CA ASN A 446 -4.21 7.00 17.48
C ASN A 446 -4.16 6.26 18.84
N LEU A 447 -3.35 5.20 19.00
CA LEU A 447 -3.18 4.52 20.30
C LEU A 447 -2.27 5.29 21.27
N GLY A 448 -1.49 6.26 20.80
CA GLY A 448 -0.50 6.99 21.61
C GLY A 448 0.71 6.14 21.99
N ALA A 449 1.77 6.79 22.47
CA ALA A 449 3.01 6.10 22.86
C ALA A 449 2.85 5.18 24.08
N VAL A 450 3.74 4.19 24.18
CA VAL A 450 3.90 3.36 25.38
C VAL A 450 4.52 4.19 26.50
N SER A 451 4.06 3.99 27.74
CA SER A 451 4.74 4.53 28.91
C SER A 451 5.95 3.66 29.23
N TYR A 452 7.16 4.21 29.12
CA TYR A 452 8.39 3.46 29.42
C TYR A 452 8.57 3.17 30.91
N THR A 453 7.96 3.98 31.79
CA THR A 453 7.98 3.75 33.24
C THR A 453 7.13 2.55 33.66
N THR A 454 5.99 2.35 32.99
CA THR A 454 5.04 1.28 33.32
C THR A 454 5.07 0.13 32.31
N GLU A 455 5.92 0.24 31.29
CA GLU A 455 6.04 -0.68 30.14
C GLU A 455 4.70 -1.04 29.48
N THR A 456 3.73 -0.13 29.53
CA THR A 456 2.35 -0.40 29.14
C THR A 456 1.73 0.78 28.42
N ASN A 457 0.69 0.50 27.63
CA ASN A 457 -0.19 1.50 27.06
C ASN A 457 -1.57 1.43 27.73
N ALA A 458 -2.02 2.56 28.29
CA ALA A 458 -3.32 2.68 28.93
C ALA A 458 -4.51 2.61 27.94
N ASN A 459 -4.25 2.82 26.66
CA ASN A 459 -5.24 2.74 25.58
C ASN A 459 -5.47 1.32 25.07
N ILE A 460 -4.84 0.31 25.69
CA ILE A 460 -5.05 -1.10 25.39
C ILE A 460 -5.45 -1.82 26.67
N THR A 461 -6.68 -2.33 26.72
CA THR A 461 -7.24 -2.98 27.90
C THR A 461 -7.48 -4.45 27.61
N VAL A 462 -6.94 -5.32 28.47
CA VAL A 462 -7.31 -6.74 28.51
C VAL A 462 -8.55 -6.84 29.39
N ILE A 463 -9.69 -7.18 28.80
CA ILE A 463 -10.98 -7.30 29.52
C ILE A 463 -11.04 -8.66 30.21
N ASP A 464 -10.68 -9.70 29.47
CA ASP A 464 -10.52 -11.07 29.93
C ASP A 464 -9.48 -11.79 29.05
N ASN A 465 -9.27 -13.10 29.26
CA ASN A 465 -8.25 -13.86 28.55
C ASN A 465 -8.42 -13.86 27.02
N TYR A 466 -9.63 -13.65 26.50
CA TYR A 466 -9.95 -13.69 25.07
C TYR A 466 -10.67 -12.43 24.59
N THR A 467 -10.70 -11.36 25.36
CA THR A 467 -11.29 -10.08 24.96
C THR A 467 -10.30 -8.95 25.18
N ILE A 468 -9.97 -8.24 24.11
CA ILE A 468 -9.09 -7.07 24.13
C ILE A 468 -9.84 -5.85 23.60
N LYS A 469 -9.59 -4.69 24.22
CA LYS A 469 -10.21 -3.42 23.86
C LYS A 469 -9.15 -2.36 23.61
N PHE A 470 -9.30 -1.62 22.51
CA PHE A 470 -8.48 -0.48 22.13
C PHE A 470 -9.27 0.81 22.31
N HIS A 471 -8.62 1.84 22.85
CA HIS A 471 -9.19 3.14 23.17
C HIS A 471 -8.45 4.23 22.39
N LEU A 472 -8.90 4.53 21.19
CA LEU A 472 -8.24 5.47 20.29
C LEU A 472 -8.41 6.89 20.83
N LYS A 473 -7.34 7.70 20.76
CA LYS A 473 -7.37 9.11 21.18
C LYS A 473 -8.30 9.97 20.31
N GLN A 474 -8.54 9.54 19.07
CA GLN A 474 -9.44 10.15 18.10
C GLN A 474 -10.04 9.03 17.24
N PRO A 475 -11.24 9.22 16.66
CA PRO A 475 -11.80 8.23 15.75
C PRO A 475 -10.85 8.00 14.57
N THR A 476 -10.68 6.75 14.14
CA THR A 476 -9.82 6.37 13.02
C THR A 476 -10.58 5.36 12.16
N ALA A 477 -10.98 5.77 10.95
CA ALA A 477 -11.83 5.00 10.05
C ALA A 477 -11.19 3.69 9.57
N PHE A 478 -9.86 3.67 9.49
CA PHE A 478 -9.04 2.58 8.97
C PHE A 478 -8.31 1.77 10.06
N PHE A 479 -8.79 1.84 11.32
CA PHE A 479 -8.14 1.13 12.43
C PHE A 479 -8.12 -0.39 12.23
N ASN A 480 -9.18 -0.96 11.65
CA ASN A 480 -9.26 -2.39 11.37
C ASN A 480 -8.22 -2.83 10.33
N GLU A 481 -7.92 -1.99 9.34
CA GLU A 481 -6.92 -2.22 8.30
C GLU A 481 -5.51 -2.21 8.92
N ILE A 482 -5.23 -1.31 9.86
CA ILE A 482 -3.97 -1.34 10.63
C ILE A 482 -3.87 -2.61 11.48
N MET A 483 -4.97 -3.06 12.09
CA MET A 483 -5.02 -4.35 12.81
C MET A 483 -4.89 -5.58 11.90
N ALA A 484 -4.89 -5.39 10.58
CA ALA A 484 -4.58 -6.41 9.58
C ALA A 484 -3.18 -6.29 8.97
N PHE A 485 -2.45 -5.22 9.31
CA PHE A 485 -1.07 -5.03 8.87
C PHE A 485 -0.09 -5.82 9.74
N SER A 486 1.02 -6.23 9.13
CA SER A 486 2.03 -7.11 9.72
C SER A 486 2.53 -6.64 11.09
N VAL A 487 2.75 -5.34 11.28
CA VAL A 487 3.20 -4.76 12.57
C VAL A 487 2.28 -5.07 13.76
N SER A 488 1.00 -5.37 13.48
CA SER A 488 -0.01 -5.73 14.48
C SER A 488 0.00 -7.22 14.84
N ALA A 489 0.85 -8.03 14.21
CA ALA A 489 0.93 -9.46 14.44
C ALA A 489 1.47 -9.76 15.85
N PRO A 490 0.75 -10.56 16.67
CA PRO A 490 1.26 -11.01 17.94
C PRO A 490 2.49 -11.92 17.77
N VAL A 491 3.41 -11.86 18.73
CA VAL A 491 4.61 -12.70 18.77
C VAL A 491 4.69 -13.47 20.10
N SER A 492 5.40 -14.60 20.12
CA SER A 492 5.54 -15.43 21.34
C SER A 492 6.34 -14.70 22.41
N MET A 493 5.74 -14.48 23.59
CA MET A 493 6.44 -13.88 24.74
C MET A 493 7.61 -14.74 25.26
N SER A 494 7.68 -16.02 24.86
CA SER A 494 8.80 -16.90 25.25
C SER A 494 9.98 -16.82 24.30
N ALA A 495 9.74 -16.45 23.03
CA ALA A 495 10.77 -16.32 22.01
C ALA A 495 11.23 -14.86 21.83
N TYR A 496 10.34 -13.89 22.05
CA TYR A 496 10.60 -12.47 21.84
C TYR A 496 10.82 -11.71 23.16
N GLN A 497 11.65 -10.68 23.12
CA GLN A 497 11.94 -9.80 24.27
C GLN A 497 11.20 -8.47 24.08
N LYS A 498 10.58 -7.94 25.14
CA LYS A 498 9.69 -6.77 25.04
C LYS A 498 10.41 -5.51 24.59
N ASP A 499 11.64 -5.35 25.05
CA ASP A 499 12.41 -4.12 25.07
C ASP A 499 13.62 -4.14 24.12
N LYS A 500 13.80 -5.22 23.35
CA LYS A 500 14.98 -5.41 22.49
C LYS A 500 14.65 -5.98 21.12
N PRO A 501 15.46 -5.59 20.11
CA PRO A 501 15.57 -6.31 18.84
C PRO A 501 15.75 -7.80 19.03
N GLN A 502 15.25 -8.59 18.07
CA GLN A 502 15.48 -10.03 18.00
C GLN A 502 16.31 -10.37 16.76
N PRO A 503 17.16 -11.42 16.79
CA PRO A 503 17.83 -11.92 15.60
C PRO A 503 16.85 -12.53 14.59
N ASP A 504 17.10 -12.32 13.30
CA ASP A 504 16.37 -12.98 12.23
C ASP A 504 17.00 -14.33 11.90
N ASP A 505 16.76 -15.32 12.76
CA ASP A 505 17.11 -16.71 12.48
C ASP A 505 15.92 -17.65 12.68
N VAL A 506 16.05 -18.88 12.18
CA VAL A 506 14.96 -19.87 12.17
C VAL A 506 14.40 -20.14 13.59
N ALA A 507 15.22 -20.05 14.63
CA ALA A 507 14.80 -20.37 15.99
C ALA A 507 13.97 -19.26 16.64
N HIS A 508 14.11 -18.02 16.16
CA HIS A 508 13.48 -16.84 16.76
C HIS A 508 12.26 -16.34 15.96
N ILE A 509 11.99 -16.89 14.79
CA ILE A 509 10.80 -16.54 13.99
C ILE A 509 9.63 -17.43 14.40
N VAL A 510 8.83 -16.94 15.37
CA VAL A 510 7.75 -17.71 16.01
C VAL A 510 6.41 -17.00 15.86
N GLY A 511 5.62 -17.41 14.86
CA GLY A 511 4.28 -16.88 14.58
C GLY A 511 3.15 -17.91 14.75
N THR A 512 1.92 -17.49 14.46
CA THR A 512 0.68 -18.29 14.53
C THR A 512 0.16 -18.75 13.17
N GLY A 513 0.78 -18.32 12.07
CA GLY A 513 0.29 -18.44 10.70
C GLY A 513 0.32 -19.85 10.10
N PRO A 514 -0.12 -20.02 8.84
CA PRO A 514 -0.21 -21.32 8.16
C PRO A 514 1.12 -22.04 7.98
N TYR A 515 2.21 -21.28 7.88
CA TYR A 515 3.56 -21.81 7.76
C TYR A 515 4.44 -21.41 8.93
N LYS A 516 5.59 -22.09 9.06
CA LYS A 516 6.72 -21.69 9.89
C LYS A 516 7.99 -21.65 9.06
N VAL A 517 8.94 -20.79 9.44
CA VAL A 517 10.26 -20.80 8.83
C VAL A 517 11.02 -22.03 9.33
N THR A 518 11.67 -22.76 8.41
CA THR A 518 12.49 -23.95 8.70
C THR A 518 13.89 -23.86 8.12
N GLY A 519 14.12 -22.90 7.23
CA GLY A 519 15.42 -22.56 6.68
C GLY A 519 15.47 -21.09 6.34
N TYR A 520 16.57 -20.42 6.70
CA TYR A 520 16.84 -19.06 6.26
C TYR A 520 18.34 -18.92 6.02
N THR A 521 18.69 -18.45 4.83
CA THR A 521 20.06 -18.05 4.49
C THR A 521 19.97 -16.68 3.85
N VAL A 522 20.53 -15.69 4.55
CA VAL A 522 20.52 -14.27 4.15
C VAL A 522 20.94 -14.13 2.68
N ASP A 523 20.16 -13.34 1.94
CA ASP A 523 20.32 -13.05 0.51
C ASP A 523 20.40 -14.29 -0.41
N LYS A 524 19.90 -15.44 0.05
CA LYS A 524 19.88 -16.69 -0.72
C LYS A 524 18.53 -17.37 -0.73
N SER A 525 17.96 -17.68 0.43
CA SER A 525 16.72 -18.45 0.47
C SER A 525 15.98 -18.40 1.80
N VAL A 526 14.65 -18.53 1.73
CA VAL A 526 13.75 -18.82 2.85
C VAL A 526 13.00 -20.12 2.56
N THR A 527 12.94 -21.04 3.52
CA THR A 527 12.15 -22.28 3.43
C THR A 527 11.04 -22.26 4.47
N LEU A 528 9.81 -22.37 3.99
CA LEU A 528 8.59 -22.43 4.78
C LEU A 528 8.06 -23.87 4.80
N ALA A 529 7.61 -24.34 5.96
CA ALA A 529 6.94 -25.63 6.11
C ALA A 529 5.62 -25.48 6.86
N THR A 530 4.67 -26.39 6.63
CA THR A 530 3.36 -26.35 7.31
C THR A 530 3.52 -26.21 8.83
N ASN A 531 2.78 -25.25 9.40
CA ASN A 531 2.61 -25.15 10.84
C ASN A 531 1.59 -26.18 11.32
N THR A 532 2.05 -27.23 11.98
CA THR A 532 1.17 -28.29 12.54
C THR A 532 0.24 -27.79 13.65
N ASN A 533 0.50 -26.60 14.21
CA ASN A 533 -0.34 -25.96 15.22
C ASN A 533 -1.35 -24.96 14.61
N TYR A 534 -1.43 -24.84 13.27
CA TYR A 534 -2.31 -23.86 12.64
C TYR A 534 -3.77 -24.12 12.98
N TYR A 535 -4.44 -23.10 13.50
CA TYR A 535 -5.72 -23.22 14.20
C TYR A 535 -6.94 -23.08 13.27
N ASN A 536 -6.77 -22.57 12.04
CA ASN A 536 -7.88 -22.23 11.16
C ASN A 536 -7.66 -22.61 9.69
N PRO A 537 -7.48 -23.90 9.37
CA PRO A 537 -7.27 -24.36 8.00
C PRO A 537 -8.43 -23.97 7.06
N GLY A 538 -9.65 -23.86 7.56
CA GLY A 538 -10.85 -23.55 6.77
C GLY A 538 -11.18 -22.06 6.60
N ILE A 539 -10.29 -21.13 6.98
CA ILE A 539 -10.56 -19.67 7.01
C ILE A 539 -11.08 -19.12 5.67
N TYR A 540 -10.66 -19.72 4.55
CA TYR A 540 -11.01 -19.29 3.20
C TYR A 540 -12.00 -20.21 2.47
N SER A 541 -12.70 -21.09 3.19
CA SER A 541 -13.67 -22.04 2.60
C SER A 541 -14.79 -21.35 1.84
N GLY A 542 -15.25 -20.18 2.31
CA GLY A 542 -16.22 -19.33 1.62
C GLY A 542 -15.75 -18.78 0.26
N TYR A 543 -14.45 -18.83 -0.01
CA TYR A 543 -13.83 -18.43 -1.29
C TYR A 543 -13.52 -19.65 -2.19
N GLY A 544 -14.03 -20.83 -1.85
CA GLY A 544 -13.75 -22.06 -2.59
C GLY A 544 -12.38 -22.67 -2.30
N ILE A 545 -11.72 -22.27 -1.21
CA ILE A 545 -10.42 -22.78 -0.75
C ILE A 545 -10.66 -23.59 0.54
N PRO A 546 -10.83 -24.93 0.46
CA PRO A 546 -11.33 -25.71 1.58
C PRO A 546 -10.38 -25.79 2.78
N THR A 547 -9.07 -25.78 2.51
CA THR A 547 -8.04 -25.95 3.53
C THR A 547 -6.76 -25.20 3.14
N ILE A 548 -6.04 -24.67 4.14
CA ILE A 548 -4.71 -24.11 4.00
C ILE A 548 -3.80 -24.59 5.17
N PRO A 549 -2.47 -24.62 4.97
CA PRO A 549 -1.81 -24.51 3.67
C PRO A 549 -2.09 -25.73 2.78
N ILE A 550 -2.21 -25.52 1.46
CA ILE A 550 -2.44 -26.63 0.51
C ILE A 550 -1.13 -27.39 0.24
N ILE A 551 -0.02 -26.66 0.09
CA ILE A 551 1.32 -27.22 -0.13
C ILE A 551 2.05 -27.38 1.20
N GLY A 552 2.87 -28.43 1.32
CA GLY A 552 3.59 -28.75 2.56
C GLY A 552 4.86 -27.90 2.77
N THR A 553 5.54 -27.53 1.68
CA THR A 553 6.80 -26.79 1.74
C THR A 553 6.91 -25.77 0.62
N VAL A 554 7.32 -24.55 0.95
CA VAL A 554 7.64 -23.50 -0.03
C VAL A 554 9.11 -23.12 0.14
N THR A 555 9.89 -23.22 -0.93
CA THR A 555 11.28 -22.73 -0.95
C THR A 555 11.33 -21.49 -1.80
N ILE A 556 11.69 -20.36 -1.21
CA ILE A 556 11.81 -19.08 -1.90
C ILE A 556 13.30 -18.79 -2.07
N THR A 557 13.75 -18.64 -3.32
CA THR A 557 15.15 -18.45 -3.69
C THR A 557 15.35 -17.04 -4.22
N HIS A 558 16.37 -16.36 -3.70
CA HIS A 558 16.81 -15.05 -4.18
C HIS A 558 17.69 -15.21 -5.42
N TYR A 559 17.46 -14.37 -6.42
CA TYR A 559 18.25 -14.24 -7.64
C TYR A 559 18.79 -12.81 -7.72
N SER A 560 20.02 -12.65 -8.18
CA SER A 560 20.68 -11.33 -8.24
C SER A 560 20.07 -10.36 -9.26
N ASP A 561 19.36 -10.88 -10.25
CA ASP A 561 18.79 -10.10 -11.35
C ASP A 561 17.61 -10.82 -12.03
N ALA A 562 16.83 -10.03 -12.76
CA ALA A 562 15.66 -10.49 -13.51
C ALA A 562 15.98 -11.57 -14.56
N THR A 563 17.19 -11.54 -15.14
CA THR A 563 17.60 -12.48 -16.20
C THR A 563 17.81 -13.87 -15.62
N GLY A 564 18.52 -13.98 -14.49
CA GLY A 564 18.71 -15.22 -13.76
C GLY A 564 17.38 -15.81 -13.28
N LEU A 565 16.51 -14.97 -12.73
CA LEU A 565 15.17 -15.36 -12.29
C LEU A 565 14.33 -15.94 -13.45
N ARG A 566 14.28 -15.25 -14.59
CA ARG A 566 13.58 -15.73 -15.79
C ARG A 566 14.12 -17.06 -16.27
N ASN A 567 15.44 -17.21 -16.37
CA ASN A 567 16.07 -18.44 -16.86
C ASN A 567 15.74 -19.63 -15.95
N ALA A 568 15.69 -19.41 -14.63
CA ALA A 568 15.28 -20.43 -13.68
C ALA A 568 13.81 -20.85 -13.89
N LEU A 569 12.91 -19.90 -14.19
CA LEU A 569 11.51 -20.21 -14.47
C LEU A 569 11.36 -20.99 -15.78
N VAL A 570 11.98 -20.52 -16.87
CA VAL A 570 11.87 -21.11 -18.21
C VAL A 570 12.49 -22.51 -18.28
N SER A 571 13.61 -22.73 -17.59
CA SER A 571 14.24 -24.05 -17.48
C SER A 571 13.49 -25.01 -16.56
N GLY A 572 12.56 -24.50 -15.76
CA GLY A 572 11.81 -25.25 -14.76
C GLY A 572 12.57 -25.54 -13.47
N GLN A 573 13.68 -24.85 -13.21
CA GLN A 573 14.37 -24.90 -11.91
C GLN A 573 13.49 -24.38 -10.77
N ILE A 574 12.71 -23.33 -11.03
CA ILE A 574 11.66 -22.85 -10.12
C ILE A 574 10.30 -23.05 -10.76
N ASP A 575 9.28 -23.13 -9.92
CA ASP A 575 7.89 -23.29 -10.32
C ASP A 575 7.20 -21.94 -10.56
N MET A 576 7.71 -20.88 -9.93
CA MET A 576 7.13 -19.54 -10.01
C MET A 576 8.17 -18.46 -9.79
N ALA A 577 8.09 -17.38 -10.56
CA ALA A 577 8.74 -16.11 -10.29
C ALA A 577 7.69 -15.15 -9.71
N TYR A 578 8.02 -14.48 -8.61
CA TYR A 578 7.19 -13.43 -8.04
C TYR A 578 8.02 -12.15 -7.89
N ARG A 579 7.53 -11.10 -8.58
CA ARG A 579 8.09 -9.76 -8.71
C ARG A 579 9.44 -9.73 -9.44
N THR A 580 9.69 -8.60 -10.09
CA THR A 580 10.97 -8.13 -10.67
C THR A 580 11.44 -8.71 -12.00
N LEU A 581 10.59 -9.42 -12.75
CA LEU A 581 10.89 -9.61 -14.17
C LEU A 581 10.80 -8.28 -14.91
N ASN A 582 11.68 -8.09 -15.91
CA ASN A 582 11.62 -6.89 -16.74
C ASN A 582 10.35 -6.90 -17.61
N PRO A 583 9.78 -5.73 -17.96
CA PRO A 583 8.59 -5.66 -18.79
C PRO A 583 8.68 -6.43 -20.12
N THR A 584 9.87 -6.46 -20.74
CA THR A 584 10.15 -7.25 -21.95
C THR A 584 10.10 -8.75 -21.69
N ASP A 585 10.59 -9.20 -20.53
CA ASP A 585 10.59 -10.61 -20.14
C ASP A 585 9.16 -11.08 -19.90
N VAL A 586 8.38 -10.34 -19.10
CA VAL A 586 6.96 -10.60 -18.83
C VAL A 586 6.15 -10.72 -20.12
N LYS A 587 6.39 -9.84 -21.10
CA LYS A 587 5.68 -9.87 -22.41
C LYS A 587 6.09 -11.03 -23.31
N SER A 588 7.26 -11.61 -23.09
CA SER A 588 7.83 -12.64 -23.97
C SER A 588 7.52 -14.07 -23.53
N LEU A 589 7.11 -14.26 -22.28
CA LEU A 589 6.60 -15.53 -21.73
C LEU A 589 5.18 -15.80 -22.24
#